data_AF-A0A2U3BBE6-F1
#
_entry.id   AF-A0A2U3BBE6-F1
#
_cell.length_a   1.000
_cell.length_b   1.000
_cell.length_c   1.000
_cell.angle_alpha   90.00
_cell.angle_beta   90.00
_cell.angle_gamma   90.00
#
_symmetry.space_group_name_H-M   'P 1'
#
loop_
_entity.id
_entity.type
_entity.pdbx_description
1 polymer ?
#
loop_
_entity_poly.entity_id
_entity_poly.type
_entity_poly.pdbx_seq_one_letter_code
_entity_poly.pdbx_strand_id
1 'polypeptide(L)'
;MNKSALAITCLLIFSSGSALAAKPEWAGKGKPDITQITTVSDAQQLDNDITAREEEIDLLIEQKKDKAKKNKNKKEMQKFEEEVEALEKERKELKESKEMLREKQSGLEKQKQKKAEQEHKELGKGSEKGQQKREENSKKWWKFWE
;
A
#
# COMPACT_ATOMS: atom_id res chain seq x y z
N MET A 1 21.90 44.41 59.73
CA MET A 1 20.68 44.96 59.08
C MET A 1 21.16 45.50 57.74
N ASN A 2 20.87 44.89 56.59
CA ASN A 2 19.56 44.54 56.05
C ASN A 2 19.60 43.21 55.26
N LYS A 3 18.43 42.59 55.17
CA LYS A 3 18.17 41.24 54.65
C LYS A 3 17.77 41.33 53.17
N SER A 4 18.12 40.29 52.42
CA SER A 4 17.39 39.76 51.25
C SER A 4 17.36 40.56 49.93
N ALA A 5 17.99 40.01 48.88
CA ALA A 5 17.28 39.70 47.64
C ALA A 5 18.08 38.67 46.81
N LEU A 6 17.49 37.48 46.72
CA LEU A 6 17.86 36.36 45.87
C LEU A 6 17.47 36.70 44.42
N ALA A 7 18.36 36.49 43.46
CA ALA A 7 17.98 36.33 42.05
C ALA A 7 18.96 35.37 41.38
N ILE A 8 18.80 34.08 41.69
CA ILE A 8 19.43 32.98 40.95
C ILE A 8 18.68 32.90 39.62
N THR A 9 19.28 33.44 38.57
CA THR A 9 18.82 33.27 37.18
C THR A 9 19.06 31.82 36.74
N CYS A 10 18.13 30.95 37.13
CA CYS A 10 17.82 29.73 36.40
C CYS A 10 17.27 30.11 35.02
N LEU A 11 17.97 29.74 33.96
CA LEU A 11 17.44 29.14 32.71
C LEU A 11 18.51 29.29 31.61
N LEU A 12 19.47 28.35 31.56
CA LEU A 12 20.04 27.96 30.28
C LEU A 12 19.37 26.65 29.93
N ILE A 13 18.23 26.81 29.24
CA ILE A 13 17.41 25.74 28.72
C ILE A 13 18.28 24.85 27.84
N PHE A 14 18.31 23.60 28.24
CA PHE A 14 18.74 22.42 27.52
C PHE A 14 18.14 22.44 26.10
N SER A 15 18.83 23.01 25.13
CA SER A 15 18.49 22.83 23.71
C SER A 15 19.04 21.50 23.23
N SER A 16 18.59 20.41 23.86
CA SER A 16 18.56 19.11 23.21
C SER A 16 17.51 19.21 22.12
N GLY A 17 17.94 19.61 20.92
CA GLY A 17 17.15 19.35 19.73
C GLY A 17 16.85 17.86 19.73
N SER A 18 15.62 17.49 20.11
CA SER A 18 15.11 16.18 19.80
C SER A 18 15.15 16.10 18.29
N ALA A 19 16.16 15.40 17.77
CA ALA A 19 16.06 14.79 16.48
C ALA A 19 14.88 13.82 16.58
N LEU A 20 13.67 14.36 16.41
CA LEU A 20 12.56 13.60 15.89
C LEU A 20 13.04 13.19 14.51
N ALA A 21 13.75 12.06 14.44
CA ALA A 21 13.83 11.28 13.23
C ALA A 21 12.37 11.18 12.80
N ALA A 22 12.01 11.91 11.75
CA ALA A 22 10.68 11.88 11.19
C ALA A 22 10.41 10.40 11.00
N LYS A 23 9.48 9.85 11.79
CA LYS A 23 9.03 8.49 11.57
C LYS A 23 8.67 8.48 10.09
N PRO A 24 9.24 7.57 9.31
CA PRO A 24 8.95 7.57 7.90
C PRO A 24 7.43 7.59 7.70
N GLU A 25 6.93 8.25 6.65
CA GLU A 25 5.48 8.30 6.35
C GLU A 25 4.83 6.90 6.25
N TRP A 26 5.64 5.85 6.22
CA TRP A 26 5.27 4.45 6.15
C TRP A 26 5.10 3.74 7.51
N ALA A 27 5.53 4.31 8.63
CA ALA A 27 5.41 3.71 9.96
C ALA A 27 3.98 3.87 10.52
N GLY A 28 3.24 2.76 10.61
CA GLY A 28 1.89 2.73 11.20
C GLY A 28 0.73 2.95 10.22
N LYS A 29 0.97 2.92 8.90
CA LYS A 29 -0.12 3.04 7.90
C LYS A 29 -1.02 1.81 7.80
N GLY A 30 -0.74 0.72 8.52
CA GLY A 30 -1.58 -0.48 8.53
C GLY A 30 -1.72 -1.08 7.14
N LYS A 31 -2.78 -1.89 6.94
CA LYS A 31 -3.04 -2.62 5.69
C LYS A 31 -3.07 -1.65 4.49
N PRO A 32 -2.45 -2.01 3.35
CA PRO A 32 -2.54 -1.25 2.11
C PRO A 32 -4.01 -0.96 1.74
N ASP A 33 -4.31 0.24 1.25
CA ASP A 33 -5.67 0.57 0.78
C ASP A 33 -5.91 -0.04 -0.61
N ILE A 34 -6.34 -1.31 -0.61
CA ILE A 34 -6.61 -2.08 -1.82
C ILE A 34 -7.79 -1.49 -2.60
N THR A 35 -8.64 -0.65 -2.00
CA THR A 35 -9.87 -0.14 -2.64
C THR A 35 -9.61 0.84 -3.76
N GLN A 36 -8.54 1.65 -3.67
CA GLN A 36 -8.20 2.70 -4.63
C GLN A 36 -7.60 2.18 -5.95
N ILE A 37 -7.28 0.89 -6.00
CA ILE A 37 -6.65 0.25 -7.16
C ILE A 37 -7.67 0.09 -8.27
N THR A 38 -7.46 0.80 -9.37
CA THR A 38 -8.34 0.78 -10.55
C THR A 38 -7.66 0.19 -11.77
N THR A 39 -6.33 0.26 -11.87
CA THR A 39 -5.57 -0.31 -12.97
C THR A 39 -4.66 -1.46 -12.53
N VAL A 40 -4.29 -2.32 -13.49
CA VAL A 40 -3.31 -3.40 -13.27
C VAL A 40 -1.93 -2.83 -12.94
N SER A 41 -1.58 -1.66 -13.50
CA SER A 41 -0.31 -0.97 -13.19
C SER A 41 -0.25 -0.53 -11.74
N ASP A 42 -1.35 0.05 -11.21
CA ASP A 42 -1.41 0.47 -9.80
C ASP A 42 -1.30 -0.75 -8.88
N ALA A 43 -1.94 -1.86 -9.24
CA ALA A 43 -1.84 -3.11 -8.50
C ALA A 43 -0.40 -3.64 -8.46
N GLN A 44 0.31 -3.53 -9.60
CA GLN A 44 1.68 -4.01 -9.74
C GLN A 44 2.68 -3.12 -9.00
N GLN A 45 2.48 -1.80 -9.00
CA GLN A 45 3.25 -0.86 -8.18
C GLN A 45 3.06 -1.17 -6.69
N LEU A 46 1.82 -1.39 -6.25
CA LEU A 46 1.54 -1.72 -4.86
C LEU A 46 2.14 -3.08 -4.45
N ASP A 47 2.17 -4.08 -5.35
CA ASP A 47 2.81 -5.38 -5.07
C ASP A 47 4.33 -5.21 -4.88
N ASN A 48 4.97 -4.38 -5.70
CA ASN A 48 6.38 -4.04 -5.55
C ASN A 48 6.64 -3.31 -4.22
N ASP A 49 5.80 -2.33 -3.86
CA ASP A 49 5.92 -1.58 -2.60
C ASP A 49 5.73 -2.49 -1.38
N ILE A 50 4.77 -3.43 -1.43
CA ILE A 50 4.58 -4.43 -0.37
C ILE A 50 5.80 -5.34 -0.28
N THR A 51 6.35 -5.78 -1.42
CA THR A 51 7.54 -6.65 -1.44
C THR A 51 8.76 -5.95 -0.84
N ALA A 52 8.99 -4.69 -1.20
CA ALA A 52 10.09 -3.90 -0.62
C ALA A 52 9.95 -3.76 0.91
N ARG A 53 8.72 -3.59 1.42
CA ARG A 53 8.45 -3.56 2.86
C ARG A 53 8.68 -4.91 3.54
N GLU A 54 8.28 -6.01 2.90
CA GLU A 54 8.54 -7.36 3.42
C GLU A 54 10.05 -7.58 3.62
N GLU A 55 10.87 -7.18 2.65
CA GLU A 55 12.33 -7.27 2.73
C GLU A 55 12.92 -6.37 3.83
N GLU A 56 12.43 -5.13 3.96
CA GLU A 56 12.87 -4.21 5.02
C GLU A 56 12.55 -4.76 6.43
N ILE A 57 11.35 -5.31 6.61
CA ILE A 57 10.95 -5.94 7.87
C ILE A 57 11.84 -7.15 8.17
N ASP A 58 12.16 -7.98 7.18
CA ASP A 58 13.04 -9.13 7.34
C ASP A 58 14.45 -8.70 7.80
N LEU A 59 15.01 -7.64 7.23
CA LEU A 59 16.28 -7.06 7.66
C LEU A 59 16.21 -6.50 9.10
N LEU A 60 15.12 -5.83 9.47
CA LEU A 60 14.94 -5.31 10.82
C LEU A 60 14.83 -6.44 11.85
N ILE A 61 14.11 -7.52 11.53
CA ILE A 61 14.00 -8.72 12.37
C ILE A 61 15.39 -9.32 12.60
N GLU A 62 16.19 -9.49 11.54
CA GLU A 62 17.55 -10.04 11.65
C GLU A 62 18.45 -9.16 12.53
N GLN A 63 18.45 -7.85 12.29
CA GLN A 63 19.21 -6.89 13.10
C GLN A 63 18.81 -6.92 14.58
N LYS A 64 17.50 -7.02 14.88
CA LYS A 64 16.98 -7.07 16.26
C LYS A 64 17.31 -8.39 16.93
N LYS A 65 17.22 -9.53 16.22
CA LYS A 65 17.65 -10.85 16.71
C LYS A 65 19.15 -10.86 17.04
N ASP A 66 19.98 -10.24 16.21
CA ASP A 66 21.42 -10.12 16.47
C ASP A 66 21.74 -9.22 17.67
N LYS A 67 21.02 -8.10 17.80
CA LYS A 67 21.13 -7.24 18.99
C LYS A 67 20.71 -7.97 20.26
N ALA A 68 19.65 -8.78 20.21
CA ALA A 68 19.21 -9.60 21.33
C ALA A 68 20.29 -10.62 21.75
N LYS A 69 20.91 -11.33 20.78
CA LYS A 69 21.99 -12.30 21.05
C LYS A 69 23.25 -11.68 21.65
N LYS A 70 23.62 -10.48 21.20
CA LYS A 70 24.83 -9.76 21.68
C LYS A 70 24.61 -9.10 23.03
N ASN A 71 23.36 -8.88 23.44
CA ASN A 71 23.04 -8.20 24.67
C ASN A 71 23.02 -9.18 25.87
N LYS A 72 23.67 -8.79 26.96
CA LYS A 72 23.72 -9.57 28.21
C LYS A 72 22.60 -9.15 29.19
N ASN A 73 21.90 -8.06 28.92
CA ASN A 73 20.83 -7.56 29.76
C ASN A 73 19.50 -8.24 29.42
N LYS A 74 18.97 -9.04 30.36
CA LYS A 74 17.71 -9.79 30.21
C LYS A 74 16.52 -8.90 29.83
N LYS A 75 16.43 -7.69 30.39
CA LYS A 75 15.31 -6.77 30.10
C LYS A 75 15.35 -6.23 28.68
N GLU A 76 16.54 -5.94 28.16
CA GLU A 76 16.68 -5.44 26.79
C GLU A 76 16.54 -6.57 25.76
N MET A 77 16.98 -7.78 26.09
CA MET A 77 16.73 -8.97 25.28
C MET A 77 15.23 -9.23 25.09
N GLN A 78 14.45 -9.18 26.19
CA GLN A 78 12.99 -9.32 26.13
C GLN A 78 12.33 -8.24 25.28
N LYS A 79 12.77 -6.98 25.38
CA LYS A 79 12.27 -5.91 24.52
C LYS A 79 12.53 -6.14 23.04
N PHE A 80 13.74 -6.61 22.68
CA PHE A 80 14.04 -6.93 21.28
C PHE A 80 13.23 -8.12 20.78
N GLU A 81 12.94 -9.10 21.63
CA GLU A 81 12.11 -10.25 21.30
C GLU A 81 10.64 -9.84 21.10
N GLU A 82 10.09 -8.97 21.94
CA GLU A 82 8.76 -8.37 21.76
C GLU A 82 8.67 -7.55 20.46
N GLU A 83 9.69 -6.74 20.15
CA GLU A 83 9.74 -5.98 18.90
C GLU A 83 9.84 -6.88 17.67
N VAL A 84 10.58 -7.99 17.75
CA VAL A 84 10.64 -9.01 16.69
C VAL A 84 9.28 -9.66 16.48
N GLU A 85 8.56 -10.02 17.55
CA GLU A 85 7.23 -10.60 17.44
C GLU A 85 6.23 -9.61 16.80
N ALA A 86 6.33 -8.33 17.13
CA ALA A 86 5.52 -7.29 16.52
C ALA A 86 5.80 -7.15 15.01
N LEU A 87 7.07 -7.16 14.62
CA LEU A 87 7.48 -7.11 13.20
C LEU A 87 7.06 -8.36 12.43
N GLU A 88 7.12 -9.55 13.04
CA GLU A 88 6.65 -10.79 12.41
C GLU A 88 5.13 -10.79 12.19
N LYS A 89 4.36 -10.18 13.10
CA LYS A 89 2.91 -9.95 12.91
C LYS A 89 2.64 -9.00 11.74
N GLU A 90 3.35 -7.88 11.67
CA GLU A 90 3.23 -6.91 10.57
C GLU A 90 3.56 -7.56 9.21
N ARG A 91 4.63 -8.36 9.15
CA ARG A 91 4.99 -9.14 7.96
C ARG A 91 3.86 -10.06 7.51
N LYS A 92 3.19 -10.73 8.45
CA LYS A 92 2.07 -11.63 8.12
C LYS A 92 0.88 -10.86 7.55
N GLU A 93 0.55 -9.70 8.12
CA GLU A 93 -0.53 -8.85 7.62
C GLU A 93 -0.24 -8.28 6.22
N LEU A 94 1.01 -7.92 5.93
CA LEU A 94 1.43 -7.52 4.59
C LEU A 94 1.27 -8.66 3.59
N LYS A 95 1.66 -9.88 3.96
CA LYS A 95 1.52 -11.05 3.10
C LYS A 95 0.05 -11.37 2.77
N GLU A 96 -0.84 -11.29 3.76
CA GLU A 96 -2.29 -11.44 3.54
C GLU A 96 -2.82 -10.33 2.61
N SER A 97 -2.34 -9.10 2.77
CA SER A 97 -2.73 -7.98 1.90
C SER A 97 -2.23 -8.16 0.46
N LYS A 98 -1.04 -8.72 0.28
CA LYS A 98 -0.47 -9.09 -1.03
C LYS A 98 -1.30 -10.15 -1.75
N GLU A 99 -1.82 -11.12 -1.01
CA GLU A 99 -2.69 -12.16 -1.58
C GLU A 99 -4.02 -11.58 -2.07
N MET A 100 -4.67 -10.73 -1.25
CA MET A 100 -5.88 -10.00 -1.66
C MET A 100 -5.64 -9.09 -2.87
N LEU A 101 -4.47 -8.45 -2.93
CA LEU A 101 -4.06 -7.63 -4.07
C LEU A 101 -3.94 -8.44 -5.36
N ARG A 102 -3.30 -9.61 -5.30
CA ARG A 102 -3.17 -10.52 -6.45
C ARG A 102 -4.52 -11.03 -6.95
N GLU A 103 -5.45 -11.33 -6.04
CA GLU A 103 -6.81 -11.71 -6.41
C GLU A 103 -7.50 -10.57 -7.19
N LYS A 104 -7.42 -9.34 -6.68
CA LYS A 104 -7.98 -8.15 -7.35
C LYS A 104 -7.32 -7.89 -8.70
N GLN A 105 -5.99 -8.00 -8.81
CA GLN A 105 -5.27 -7.86 -10.06
C GLN A 105 -5.77 -8.85 -11.12
N SER A 106 -5.95 -10.12 -10.75
CA SER A 106 -6.47 -11.15 -11.66
C SER A 106 -7.89 -10.84 -12.16
N GLY A 107 -8.71 -10.21 -11.31
CA GLY A 107 -10.06 -9.73 -11.68
C GLY A 107 -10.02 -8.61 -12.71
N LEU A 108 -9.13 -7.62 -12.51
CA LEU A 108 -8.93 -6.50 -13.44
C LEU A 108 -8.38 -6.96 -14.79
N GLU A 109 -7.45 -7.94 -14.81
CA GLU A 109 -6.93 -8.52 -16.04
C GLU A 109 -8.01 -9.24 -16.84
N LYS A 110 -8.86 -10.06 -16.19
CA LYS A 110 -10.01 -10.70 -16.83
C LYS A 110 -10.98 -9.68 -17.42
N GLN A 111 -11.22 -8.57 -16.72
CA GLN A 111 -12.07 -7.49 -17.23
C GLN A 111 -11.45 -6.84 -18.48
N LYS A 112 -10.14 -6.56 -18.45
CA LYS A 112 -9.40 -6.01 -19.60
C LYS A 112 -9.45 -6.95 -20.80
N GLN A 113 -9.26 -8.26 -20.59
CA GLN A 113 -9.31 -9.26 -21.64
C GLN A 113 -10.71 -9.35 -22.27
N LYS A 114 -11.78 -9.35 -21.46
CA LYS A 114 -13.16 -9.35 -21.98
C LYS A 114 -13.46 -8.11 -22.83
N LYS A 115 -12.99 -6.93 -22.41
CA LYS A 115 -13.14 -5.68 -23.18
C LYS A 115 -12.39 -5.78 -24.52
N ALA A 116 -11.14 -6.21 -24.50
CA ALA A 116 -10.35 -6.40 -25.71
C ALA A 116 -10.99 -7.43 -26.67
N GLU A 117 -11.54 -8.53 -26.15
CA GLU A 117 -12.24 -9.53 -26.96
C GLU A 117 -13.54 -8.98 -27.58
N GLN A 118 -14.26 -8.12 -26.85
CA GLN A 118 -15.44 -7.42 -27.38
C GLN A 118 -15.06 -6.50 -28.54
N GLU A 119 -14.03 -5.65 -28.38
CA GLU A 119 -13.53 -4.78 -29.45
C GLU A 119 -13.12 -5.58 -30.69
N HIS A 120 -12.44 -6.72 -30.50
CA HIS A 120 -12.05 -7.62 -31.60
C HIS A 120 -13.26 -8.26 -32.31
N LYS A 121 -14.30 -8.65 -31.56
CA LYS A 121 -15.56 -9.18 -32.12
C LYS A 121 -16.34 -8.11 -32.88
N GLU A 122 -16.26 -6.85 -32.48
CA GLU A 122 -16.90 -5.72 -33.18
C GLU A 122 -16.14 -5.36 -34.47
N LEU A 123 -14.80 -5.36 -34.44
CA LEU A 123 -13.94 -5.20 -35.63
C LEU A 123 -14.24 -6.27 -36.70
N GLY A 124 -14.42 -7.53 -36.30
CA GLY A 124 -14.72 -8.64 -37.22
C GLY A 124 -16.16 -8.68 -37.76
N LYS A 125 -17.11 -8.00 -37.12
CA LYS A 125 -18.54 -7.97 -37.53
C LYS A 125 -18.93 -6.69 -38.27
N GLY A 126 -17.99 -5.75 -38.41
CA GLY A 126 -18.27 -4.37 -38.79
C GLY A 126 -18.21 -4.03 -40.27
N SER A 127 -17.58 -4.83 -41.14
CA SER A 127 -17.26 -4.28 -42.48
C SER A 127 -18.41 -4.26 -43.49
N GLU A 128 -19.43 -5.12 -43.39
CA GLU A 128 -20.56 -5.09 -44.36
C GLU A 128 -21.92 -5.51 -43.76
N LYS A 129 -22.00 -6.69 -43.13
CA LYS A 129 -23.27 -7.20 -42.54
C LYS A 129 -23.79 -6.35 -41.37
N GLY A 130 -22.90 -5.71 -40.62
CA GLY A 130 -23.25 -4.82 -39.51
C GLY A 130 -23.85 -3.49 -39.97
N GLN A 131 -23.35 -2.91 -41.06
CA GLN A 131 -23.89 -1.69 -41.66
C GLN A 131 -25.27 -1.94 -42.29
N GLN A 132 -25.43 -3.04 -43.05
CA GLN A 132 -26.73 -3.41 -43.65
C GLN A 132 -27.83 -3.58 -42.60
N LYS A 133 -27.56 -4.29 -41.49
CA LYS A 133 -28.53 -4.44 -40.40
C LYS A 133 -28.84 -3.14 -39.65
N ARG A 134 -27.87 -2.21 -39.55
CA ARG A 134 -28.11 -0.89 -38.96
C ARG A 134 -28.96 -0.02 -39.88
N GLU A 135 -28.73 -0.05 -41.19
CA GLU A 135 -29.55 0.65 -42.17
C GLU A 135 -30.98 0.10 -42.22
N GLU A 136 -31.16 -1.23 -42.25
CA GLU A 136 -32.48 -1.87 -42.23
C GLU A 136 -33.24 -1.61 -40.93
N ASN A 137 -32.59 -1.70 -39.77
CA ASN A 137 -33.25 -1.40 -38.50
C ASN A 137 -33.52 0.10 -38.35
N SER A 138 -32.59 0.97 -38.76
CA SER A 138 -32.84 2.42 -38.76
C SER A 138 -34.10 2.72 -39.56
N LYS A 139 -34.22 2.25 -40.81
CA LYS A 139 -35.43 2.45 -41.64
C LYS A 139 -36.73 1.99 -40.96
N LYS A 140 -36.70 0.92 -40.16
CA LYS A 140 -37.88 0.47 -39.40
C LYS A 140 -38.28 1.43 -38.27
N TRP A 141 -37.31 2.06 -37.61
CA TRP A 141 -37.58 3.02 -36.55
C TRP A 141 -38.18 4.32 -37.09
N TRP A 142 -37.76 4.78 -38.27
CA TRP A 142 -38.37 5.96 -38.90
C TRP A 142 -39.83 5.73 -39.30
N LYS A 143 -40.18 4.51 -39.74
CA LYS A 143 -41.57 4.13 -40.06
C LYS A 143 -42.52 4.01 -38.87
N PHE A 144 -42.00 4.01 -37.64
CA PHE A 144 -42.83 3.99 -36.43
C PHE A 144 -43.35 5.39 -36.05
N TRP A 145 -42.78 6.45 -36.64
CA TRP A 145 -43.16 7.84 -36.40
C TRP A 145 -43.94 8.47 -37.57
N GLU A 146 -44.30 7.68 -38.59
CA GLU A 146 -45.33 8.00 -39.61
C GLU A 146 -46.70 7.53 -39.13
#